data_AF-A0A1P8KAD8-F1
#
_entry.id   AF-A0A1P8KAD8-F1
#
_cell.length_a   1.000
_cell.length_b   1.000
_cell.length_c   1.000
_cell.angle_alpha   90.00
_cell.angle_beta   90.00
_cell.angle_gamma   90.00
#
_symmetry.space_group_name_H-M   'P 1'
#
loop_
_entity.id
_entity.type
_entity.pdbx_description
1 polymer ?
#
loop_
_entity_poly.entity_id
_entity_poly.type
_entity_poly.pdbx_seq_one_letter_code
_entity_poly.pdbx_strand_id
1 'polypeptide(L)'
;MRHLITGPRVNTTSPATVALYDARPFFEKALQHGVQHGIIDTATLEAIRTDAPKGMVQIARYFGTEFLRPDLERAKDRMVNLVSLYLESSCDGDLHQAAQSLQEHSFLSRSKGGSDMLKALIAMPQTSHFGMNEHGGFRDEHIPVLAKWTLASLADYQAELAKRSQVAQITDAALWLAEQLGMDADELEEAGKDAEAVIRTALLALAAKRTEMPDWVAFEKLMATLRKKYAAAPDTIAIALPKGLPAEFKAAVDAVRQTLLSDLPKIIASALPARKLFDQTAAFMGRYFWVEDALAEVDHFERTLSKIWDKATGGHSDDSSLLTLFVSLAAGSTPKTLLTEKAAITLVRKLRKSGLHPALAQAFITAHAPDAYRDDYLLMWEEFVEDNQATLLSDMDYQLKDALALLRRECNIGA
;
A
#
# COMPACT_ATOMS: atom_id res chain seq x y z
N MET A 1 -28.89 -49.38 44.22
CA MET A 1 -30.36 -49.59 44.27
C MET A 1 -31.00 -48.36 44.89
N ARG A 2 -32.08 -47.88 44.27
CA ARG A 2 -32.97 -46.74 44.63
C ARG A 2 -33.36 -46.77 46.12
N HIS A 3 -33.68 -45.68 46.85
CA HIS A 3 -34.64 -44.60 46.60
C HIS A 3 -34.55 -43.47 47.66
N LEU A 4 -34.58 -42.21 47.20
CA LEU A 4 -35.47 -41.08 47.59
C LEU A 4 -35.88 -40.87 49.07
N ILE A 5 -35.56 -39.68 49.61
CA ILE A 5 -36.52 -38.83 50.36
C ILE A 5 -36.34 -37.36 49.94
N THR A 6 -37.45 -36.75 49.54
CA THR A 6 -37.67 -35.37 49.10
C THR A 6 -37.88 -34.42 50.29
N GLY A 7 -37.26 -33.24 50.26
CA GLY A 7 -37.60 -32.07 51.09
C GLY A 7 -38.06 -30.89 50.20
N PRO A 8 -38.87 -29.95 50.70
CA PRO A 8 -39.53 -28.94 49.88
C PRO A 8 -38.55 -27.85 49.45
N ARG A 9 -38.51 -27.54 48.14
CA ARG A 9 -37.80 -26.38 47.61
C ARG A 9 -38.64 -25.13 47.84
N VAL A 10 -38.15 -24.23 48.68
CA VAL A 10 -38.62 -22.85 48.76
C VAL A 10 -38.23 -22.16 47.45
N ASN A 11 -39.21 -21.79 46.64
CA ASN A 11 -38.99 -20.91 45.49
C ASN A 11 -38.76 -19.48 46.01
N THR A 12 -37.49 -19.12 46.22
CA THR A 12 -37.09 -17.71 46.28
C THR A 12 -36.96 -17.20 44.85
N THR A 13 -38.07 -16.70 44.30
CA THR A 13 -38.05 -15.92 43.07
C THR A 13 -37.38 -14.58 43.39
N SER A 14 -36.10 -14.42 43.01
CA SER A 14 -35.45 -13.10 42.99
C SER A 14 -36.23 -12.19 42.04
N PRO A 15 -36.65 -10.98 42.45
CA PRO A 15 -37.23 -10.04 41.51
C PRO A 15 -36.14 -9.59 40.55
N ALA A 16 -36.32 -9.86 39.26
CA ALA A 16 -35.54 -9.23 38.22
C ALA A 16 -35.80 -7.72 38.29
N THR A 17 -34.80 -6.96 38.73
CA THR A 17 -34.82 -5.50 38.70
C THR A 17 -34.85 -5.08 37.25
N VAL A 18 -36.04 -4.78 36.73
CA VAL A 18 -36.19 -4.15 35.42
C VAL A 18 -35.57 -2.77 35.55
N ALA A 19 -34.35 -2.59 35.04
CA ALA A 19 -33.73 -1.29 34.92
C ALA A 19 -34.65 -0.44 34.01
N LEU A 20 -35.32 0.55 34.59
CA LEU A 20 -36.07 1.55 33.84
C LEU A 20 -35.09 2.28 32.93
N TYR A 21 -35.16 1.99 31.63
CA TYR A 21 -34.39 2.73 30.63
C TYR A 21 -34.97 4.14 30.50
N ASP A 22 -34.24 5.13 30.99
CA ASP A 22 -34.59 6.54 30.80
C ASP A 22 -34.21 6.96 29.37
N ALA A 23 -35.22 7.09 28.50
CA ALA A 23 -35.04 7.42 27.09
C ALA A 23 -34.80 8.91 26.82
N ARG A 24 -34.78 9.77 27.86
CA ARG A 24 -34.60 11.21 27.67
C ARG A 24 -33.19 11.54 27.17
N PRO A 25 -33.04 12.62 26.37
CA PRO A 25 -31.73 13.15 25.99
C PRO A 25 -30.89 13.47 27.23
N PHE A 26 -29.56 13.29 27.13
CA PHE A 26 -28.66 13.50 28.25
C PHE A 26 -28.73 14.90 28.84
N PHE A 27 -28.93 15.93 28.00
CA PHE A 27 -29.19 17.29 28.45
C PHE A 27 -30.38 17.38 29.41
N GLU A 28 -31.50 16.72 29.11
CA GLU A 28 -32.71 16.77 29.94
C GLU A 28 -32.48 16.09 31.29
N LYS A 29 -31.73 14.97 31.28
CA LYS A 29 -31.32 14.27 32.51
C LYS A 29 -30.43 15.16 33.38
N ALA A 30 -29.42 15.79 32.79
CA ALA A 30 -28.51 16.70 33.49
C ALA A 30 -29.24 17.93 34.05
N LEU A 31 -30.14 18.52 33.27
CA LEU A 31 -30.94 19.66 33.70
C LEU A 31 -31.85 19.28 34.88
N GLN A 32 -32.55 18.16 34.80
CA GLN A 32 -33.41 17.69 35.90
C GLN A 32 -32.60 17.38 37.16
N HIS A 33 -31.48 16.69 37.01
CA HIS A 33 -30.57 16.38 38.11
C HIS A 33 -30.05 17.66 38.78
N GLY A 34 -29.62 18.64 37.98
CA GLY A 34 -29.13 19.93 38.46
C GLY A 34 -30.17 20.73 39.24
N VAL A 35 -31.43 20.74 38.79
CA VAL A 35 -32.54 21.39 39.52
C VAL A 35 -32.86 20.65 40.81
N GLN A 36 -32.93 19.31 40.78
CA GLN A 36 -33.24 18.49 41.96
C GLN A 36 -32.20 18.64 43.08
N HIS A 37 -30.92 18.83 42.71
CA HIS A 37 -29.81 18.94 43.67
C HIS A 37 -29.39 20.38 43.94
N GLY A 38 -30.12 21.38 43.43
CA GLY A 38 -29.85 22.80 43.67
C GLY A 38 -28.56 23.33 43.03
N ILE A 39 -28.03 22.63 42.02
CA ILE A 39 -26.86 23.06 41.23
C ILE A 39 -27.30 24.13 40.23
N ILE A 40 -28.44 23.91 39.57
CA ILE A 40 -29.01 24.85 38.60
C ILE A 40 -30.07 25.68 39.31
N ASP A 41 -29.79 26.98 39.44
CA ASP A 41 -30.70 27.94 40.05
C ASP A 41 -31.67 28.56 39.03
N THR A 42 -32.60 29.37 39.54
CA THR A 42 -33.61 30.05 38.69
C THR A 42 -32.96 30.98 37.66
N ALA A 43 -31.84 31.64 38.01
CA ALA A 43 -31.14 32.53 37.10
C ALA A 43 -30.56 31.77 35.90
N THR A 44 -29.95 30.60 36.15
CA THR A 44 -29.42 29.72 35.11
C THR A 44 -30.54 29.20 34.21
N LEU A 45 -31.69 28.80 34.77
CA LEU A 45 -32.86 28.38 33.97
C LEU A 45 -33.39 29.49 33.06
N GLU A 46 -33.47 30.73 33.56
CA GLU A 46 -33.90 31.88 32.76
C GLU A 46 -32.89 32.23 31.67
N ALA A 47 -31.59 32.09 31.93
CA ALA A 47 -30.56 32.24 30.91
C ALA A 47 -30.73 31.21 29.79
N ILE A 48 -30.93 29.93 30.12
CA ILE A 48 -31.19 28.86 29.14
C ILE A 48 -32.45 29.17 28.32
N ARG A 49 -33.55 29.61 28.97
CA ARG A 49 -34.80 29.99 28.30
C ARG A 49 -34.64 31.16 27.33
N THR A 50 -33.77 32.11 27.66
CA THR A 50 -33.47 33.27 26.83
C THR A 50 -32.58 32.92 25.63
N ASP A 51 -31.66 31.99 25.80
CA ASP A 51 -30.66 31.64 24.79
C ASP A 51 -31.12 30.55 23.82
N ALA A 52 -31.94 29.60 24.27
CA ALA A 52 -32.41 28.49 23.44
C ALA A 52 -33.09 28.96 22.13
N PRO A 53 -34.01 29.95 22.13
CA PRO A 53 -34.62 30.43 20.88
C PRO A 53 -33.62 31.01 19.89
N LYS A 54 -32.59 31.73 20.38
CA LYS A 54 -31.54 32.31 19.51
C LYS A 54 -30.75 31.19 18.82
N GLY A 55 -30.36 30.17 19.56
CA GLY A 55 -29.63 29.02 19.02
C GLY A 55 -30.47 28.23 18.00
N MET A 56 -31.77 28.03 18.28
CA MET A 56 -32.68 27.38 17.34
C MET A 56 -32.79 28.13 16.01
N VAL A 57 -32.91 29.46 16.05
CA VAL A 57 -32.95 30.31 14.83
C VAL A 57 -31.64 30.22 14.05
N GLN A 58 -30.50 30.27 14.73
CA GLN A 58 -29.17 30.14 14.09
C GLN A 58 -29.01 28.77 13.40
N ILE A 59 -29.38 27.69 14.08
CA ILE A 59 -29.30 26.32 13.53
C ILE A 59 -30.26 26.15 12.35
N ALA A 60 -31.48 26.69 12.43
CA ALA A 60 -32.46 26.64 11.35
C ALA A 60 -31.94 27.39 10.10
N ARG A 61 -31.39 28.59 10.27
CA ARG A 61 -30.75 29.34 9.19
C ARG A 61 -29.55 28.62 8.58
N TYR A 62 -28.77 27.90 9.40
CA TYR A 62 -27.58 27.22 8.94
C TYR A 62 -27.87 25.98 8.08
N PHE A 63 -28.92 25.21 8.40
CA PHE A 63 -29.26 23.97 7.68
C PHE A 63 -30.47 24.08 6.73
N GLY A 64 -31.20 25.18 6.77
CA GLY A 64 -32.46 25.37 6.05
C GLY A 64 -32.91 26.83 6.10
N THR A 65 -34.11 27.08 6.64
CA THR A 65 -34.62 28.45 6.83
C THR A 65 -35.24 28.67 8.20
N GLU A 66 -35.03 29.86 8.76
CA GLU A 66 -35.59 30.25 10.06
C GLU A 66 -37.08 30.64 10.01
N PHE A 67 -37.65 30.73 8.80
CA PHE A 67 -39.05 31.15 8.60
C PHE A 67 -40.05 30.00 8.57
N LEU A 68 -39.57 28.75 8.50
CA LEU A 68 -40.41 27.56 8.45
C LEU A 68 -40.46 26.86 9.80
N ARG A 69 -41.68 26.60 10.29
CA ARG A 69 -41.89 25.86 11.54
C ARG A 69 -41.21 24.48 11.54
N PRO A 70 -41.29 23.65 10.48
CA PRO A 70 -40.58 22.37 10.45
C PRO A 70 -39.07 22.48 10.69
N ASP A 71 -38.43 23.54 10.16
CA ASP A 71 -36.99 23.75 10.31
C ASP A 71 -36.63 24.22 11.72
N LEU A 72 -37.46 25.06 12.35
CA LEU A 72 -37.31 25.46 13.76
C LEU A 72 -37.49 24.28 14.72
N GLU A 73 -38.47 23.40 14.49
CA GLU A 73 -38.66 22.18 15.29
C GLU A 73 -37.47 21.23 15.14
N ARG A 74 -36.97 21.04 13.91
CA ARG A 74 -35.77 20.24 13.69
C ARG A 74 -34.53 20.89 14.30
N ALA A 75 -34.43 22.22 14.30
CA ALA A 75 -33.34 22.95 14.95
C ALA A 75 -33.36 22.80 16.48
N LYS A 76 -34.53 22.73 17.10
CA LYS A 76 -34.68 22.37 18.52
C LYS A 76 -34.09 20.99 18.80
N ASP A 77 -34.44 19.98 18.00
CA ASP A 77 -33.94 18.62 18.17
C ASP A 77 -32.40 18.57 18.01
N ARG A 78 -31.86 19.24 16.99
CA ARG A 78 -30.41 19.40 16.80
C ARG A 78 -29.76 20.07 18.01
N MET A 79 -30.36 21.13 18.54
CA MET A 79 -29.81 21.87 19.68
C MET A 79 -29.71 21.00 20.93
N VAL A 80 -30.78 20.25 21.25
CA VAL A 80 -30.80 19.32 22.37
C VAL A 80 -29.78 18.20 22.19
N ASN A 81 -29.66 17.66 20.97
CA ASN A 81 -28.70 16.60 20.67
C ASN A 81 -27.25 17.09 20.73
N LEU A 82 -26.95 18.29 20.22
CA LEU A 82 -25.61 18.87 20.27
C LEU A 82 -25.15 19.12 21.71
N VAL A 83 -26.04 19.68 22.55
CA VAL A 83 -25.73 19.89 23.97
C VAL A 83 -25.60 18.55 24.69
N SER A 84 -26.48 17.58 24.41
CA SER A 84 -26.40 16.24 24.99
C SER A 84 -25.09 15.55 24.63
N LEU A 85 -24.73 15.52 23.35
CA LEU A 85 -23.49 14.94 22.84
C LEU A 85 -22.26 15.52 23.55
N TYR A 86 -22.21 16.85 23.66
CA TYR A 86 -21.09 17.54 24.29
C TYR A 86 -21.00 17.21 25.79
N LEU A 87 -22.11 17.33 26.53
CA LEU A 87 -22.12 17.08 27.97
C LEU A 87 -21.82 15.62 28.29
N GLU A 88 -22.45 14.69 27.59
CA GLU A 88 -22.28 13.26 27.84
C GLU A 88 -20.84 12.82 27.53
N SER A 89 -20.23 13.37 26.47
CA SER A 89 -18.85 13.07 26.12
C SER A 89 -17.81 13.76 26.99
N SER A 90 -18.05 15.00 27.45
CA SER A 90 -17.06 15.76 28.23
C SER A 90 -17.14 15.48 29.73
N CYS A 91 -18.24 14.91 30.21
CA CYS A 91 -18.46 14.57 31.61
C CYS A 91 -18.52 13.04 31.83
N ASP A 92 -18.12 12.22 30.85
CA ASP A 92 -18.17 10.75 30.92
C ASP A 92 -19.52 10.18 31.40
N GLY A 93 -20.62 10.84 31.00
CA GLY A 93 -21.98 10.48 31.42
C GLY A 93 -22.36 10.87 32.86
N ASP A 94 -21.53 11.60 33.60
CA ASP A 94 -21.80 12.07 34.96
C ASP A 94 -22.81 13.25 34.95
N LEU A 95 -23.99 13.02 35.53
CA LEU A 95 -25.07 14.02 35.60
C LEU A 95 -24.77 15.20 36.54
N HIS A 96 -23.94 15.00 37.57
CA HIS A 96 -23.53 16.06 38.47
C HIS A 96 -22.56 17.01 37.78
N GLN A 97 -21.53 16.47 37.14
CA GLN A 97 -20.57 17.26 36.36
C GLN A 97 -21.25 17.96 35.18
N ALA A 98 -22.17 17.27 34.49
CA ALA A 98 -22.93 17.88 33.40
C ALA A 98 -23.82 19.04 33.88
N ALA A 99 -24.44 18.91 35.07
CA ALA A 99 -25.20 19.99 35.68
C ALA A 99 -24.32 21.19 36.08
N GLN A 100 -23.11 20.93 36.61
CA GLN A 100 -22.12 21.98 36.88
C GLN A 100 -21.69 22.69 35.58
N SER A 101 -21.42 21.93 34.51
CA SER A 101 -21.07 22.48 33.19
C SER A 101 -22.19 23.36 32.60
N LEU A 102 -23.47 23.03 32.85
CA LEU A 102 -24.62 23.86 32.47
C LEU A 102 -24.77 25.13 33.32
N GLN A 103 -24.29 25.11 34.57
CA GLN A 103 -24.28 26.27 35.46
C GLN A 103 -23.14 27.23 35.11
N GLU A 104 -21.95 26.71 34.85
CA GLU A 104 -20.72 27.49 34.64
C GLU A 104 -20.60 28.10 33.24
N HIS A 105 -21.32 27.55 32.26
CA HIS A 105 -21.19 27.92 30.86
C HIS A 105 -22.54 28.17 30.19
N SER A 106 -22.55 29.05 29.17
CA SER A 106 -23.77 29.36 28.45
C SER A 106 -24.27 28.15 27.64
N PHE A 107 -25.60 28.03 27.54
CA PHE A 107 -26.24 26.96 26.77
C PHE A 107 -25.77 26.92 25.31
N LEU A 108 -25.60 28.09 24.68
CA LEU A 108 -25.09 28.22 23.31
C LEU A 108 -23.65 27.69 23.18
N SER A 109 -22.80 27.90 24.19
CA SER A 109 -21.42 27.39 24.15
C SER A 109 -21.36 25.86 24.17
N ARG A 110 -22.29 25.19 24.88
CA ARG A 110 -22.38 23.72 24.92
C ARG A 110 -22.87 23.16 23.58
N SER A 111 -23.87 23.82 22.98
CA SER A 111 -24.33 23.49 21.61
C SER A 111 -23.20 23.65 20.59
N LYS A 112 -22.45 24.75 20.67
CA LYS A 112 -21.26 24.98 19.84
C LYS A 112 -20.18 23.91 20.05
N GLY A 113 -19.90 23.53 21.30
CA GLY A 113 -18.96 22.46 21.61
C GLY A 113 -19.32 21.13 20.92
N GLY A 114 -20.60 20.75 20.95
CA GLY A 114 -21.07 19.57 20.22
C GLY A 114 -20.90 19.71 18.70
N SER A 115 -21.19 20.89 18.15
CA SER A 115 -20.98 21.13 16.72
C SER A 115 -19.50 21.06 16.33
N ASP A 116 -18.61 21.59 17.16
CA ASP A 116 -17.17 21.58 16.91
C ASP A 116 -16.61 20.15 16.99
N MET A 117 -17.09 19.31 17.92
CA MET A 117 -16.77 17.87 17.96
C MET A 117 -17.17 17.14 16.68
N LEU A 118 -18.37 17.42 16.14
CA LEU A 118 -18.83 16.79 14.90
C LEU A 118 -18.04 17.27 13.67
N LYS A 119 -17.68 18.56 13.62
CA LYS A 119 -16.83 19.09 12.56
C LYS A 119 -15.43 18.48 12.59
N ALA A 120 -14.86 18.30 13.77
CA ALA A 120 -13.59 17.62 13.95
C ALA A 120 -13.67 16.16 13.46
N LEU A 121 -14.71 15.42 13.87
CA LEU A 121 -14.95 14.05 13.39
C LEU A 121 -15.04 13.99 11.85
N ILE A 122 -15.78 14.90 11.24
CA ILE A 122 -16.00 14.93 9.79
C ILE A 122 -14.70 15.21 9.04
N ALA A 123 -13.82 16.04 9.59
CA ALA A 123 -12.52 16.37 9.00
C ALA A 123 -11.47 15.24 9.14
N MET A 124 -11.72 14.22 9.98
CA MET A 124 -10.80 13.09 10.10
C MET A 124 -10.83 12.20 8.85
N PRO A 125 -9.70 11.56 8.49
CA PRO A 125 -9.62 10.69 7.32
C PRO A 125 -10.55 9.47 7.45
N GLN A 126 -11.11 9.07 6.32
CA GLN A 126 -12.03 7.92 6.23
C GLN A 126 -11.37 6.69 5.62
N THR A 127 -10.25 6.88 4.90
CA THR A 127 -9.49 5.82 4.24
C THR A 127 -8.01 5.97 4.53
N SER A 128 -7.26 4.87 4.52
CA SER A 128 -5.80 4.90 4.63
C SER A 128 -5.11 5.21 3.30
N HIS A 129 -5.88 5.39 2.21
CA HIS A 129 -5.36 5.65 0.88
C HIS A 129 -4.97 7.10 0.72
N PHE A 130 -3.67 7.37 0.51
CA PHE A 130 -3.12 8.73 0.48
C PHE A 130 -3.78 9.63 -0.59
N GLY A 131 -4.01 9.12 -1.80
CA GLY A 131 -4.65 9.88 -2.88
C GLY A 131 -6.18 10.00 -2.83
N MET A 132 -6.85 9.44 -1.81
CA MET A 132 -8.33 9.51 -1.67
C MET A 132 -8.78 10.28 -0.43
N ASN A 133 -7.85 10.81 0.36
CA ASN A 133 -8.20 11.61 1.51
C ASN A 133 -8.49 13.06 1.09
N GLU A 134 -9.58 13.62 1.60
CA GLU A 134 -9.92 15.02 1.36
C GLU A 134 -9.00 15.91 2.20
N HIS A 135 -8.04 16.56 1.54
CA HIS A 135 -7.14 17.49 2.21
C HIS A 135 -7.86 18.81 2.51
N GLY A 136 -8.14 19.03 3.80
CA GLY A 136 -8.71 20.27 4.32
C GLY A 136 -9.64 20.02 5.49
N GLY A 137 -9.66 20.95 6.45
CA GLY A 137 -10.62 20.90 7.56
C GLY A 137 -12.08 20.96 7.08
N PHE A 138 -13.01 21.12 8.01
CA PHE A 138 -14.44 21.21 7.69
C PHE A 138 -14.74 22.35 6.69
N ARG A 139 -15.42 22.04 5.58
CA ARG A 139 -15.84 22.97 4.52
C ARG A 139 -17.36 22.94 4.29
N ASP A 140 -17.88 23.88 3.50
CA ASP A 140 -19.32 24.00 3.25
C ASP A 140 -19.91 22.77 2.53
N GLU A 141 -19.11 22.04 1.74
CA GLU A 141 -19.50 20.77 1.12
C GLU A 141 -19.86 19.69 2.15
N HIS A 142 -19.36 19.81 3.38
CA HIS A 142 -19.65 18.89 4.49
C HIS A 142 -20.92 19.26 5.26
N ILE A 143 -21.59 20.38 4.98
CA ILE A 143 -22.81 20.81 5.67
C ILE A 143 -23.90 19.73 5.66
N PRO A 144 -24.18 19.02 4.53
CA PRO A 144 -25.16 17.93 4.53
C PRO A 144 -24.77 16.76 5.45
N VAL A 145 -23.48 16.44 5.55
CA VAL A 145 -22.96 15.39 6.43
C VAL A 145 -23.09 15.81 7.90
N LEU A 146 -22.72 17.05 8.23
CA LEU A 146 -22.93 17.62 9.56
C LEU A 146 -24.42 17.62 9.93
N ALA A 147 -25.29 17.92 8.96
CA ALA A 147 -26.73 17.91 9.18
C ALA A 147 -27.25 16.52 9.56
N LYS A 148 -26.64 15.44 9.06
CA LYS A 148 -26.97 14.08 9.51
C LYS A 148 -26.47 13.84 10.94
N TRP A 149 -25.22 14.20 11.21
CA TRP A 149 -24.54 13.90 12.46
C TRP A 149 -25.08 14.64 13.70
N THR A 150 -25.62 15.85 13.55
CA THR A 150 -26.22 16.57 14.69
C THR A 150 -27.50 15.90 15.23
N LEU A 151 -28.00 14.86 14.56
CA LEU A 151 -29.12 14.04 14.99
C LEU A 151 -28.70 12.60 15.34
N ALA A 152 -27.41 12.29 15.30
CA ALA A 152 -26.87 10.98 15.65
C ALA A 152 -26.74 10.82 17.17
N SER A 153 -26.70 9.57 17.64
CA SER A 153 -26.48 9.26 19.05
C SER A 153 -25.01 9.40 19.43
N LEU A 154 -24.71 9.50 20.74
CA LEU A 154 -23.33 9.44 21.23
C LEU A 154 -22.65 8.11 20.84
N ALA A 155 -23.39 6.99 20.87
CA ALA A 155 -22.86 5.69 20.49
C ALA A 155 -22.41 5.66 19.02
N ASP A 156 -23.20 6.24 18.11
CA ASP A 156 -22.83 6.36 16.70
C ASP A 156 -21.60 7.26 16.53
N TYR A 157 -21.55 8.38 17.26
CA TYR A 157 -20.40 9.29 17.26
C TYR A 157 -19.13 8.59 17.72
N GLN A 158 -19.17 7.88 18.84
CA GLN A 158 -18.03 7.15 19.40
C GLN A 158 -17.55 6.03 18.48
N ALA A 159 -18.48 5.30 17.85
CA ALA A 159 -18.15 4.25 16.90
C ALA A 159 -17.42 4.80 15.67
N GLU A 160 -17.93 5.89 15.09
CA GLU A 160 -17.27 6.53 13.94
C GLU A 160 -15.95 7.20 14.33
N LEU A 161 -15.89 7.86 15.49
CA LEU A 161 -14.66 8.44 16.01
C LEU A 161 -13.58 7.38 16.19
N ALA A 162 -13.92 6.22 16.76
CA ALA A 162 -12.98 5.12 16.92
C ALA A 162 -12.47 4.61 15.56
N LYS A 163 -13.36 4.45 14.57
CA LYS A 163 -12.99 4.03 13.22
C LYS A 163 -12.04 5.03 12.56
N ARG A 164 -12.39 6.32 12.53
CA ARG A 164 -11.56 7.35 11.90
C ARG A 164 -10.26 7.59 12.65
N SER A 165 -10.24 7.41 13.97
CA SER A 165 -9.02 7.48 14.78
C SER A 165 -8.04 6.38 14.41
N GLN A 166 -8.52 5.15 14.14
CA GLN A 166 -7.66 4.07 13.67
C GLN A 166 -7.06 4.37 12.30
N VAL A 167 -7.87 4.94 11.38
CA VAL A 167 -7.40 5.38 10.07
C VAL A 167 -6.34 6.48 10.20
N ALA A 168 -6.59 7.51 11.02
CA ALA A 168 -5.61 8.57 11.26
C ALA A 168 -4.30 8.02 11.82
N GLN A 169 -4.38 7.15 12.84
CA GLN A 169 -3.19 6.54 13.46
C GLN A 169 -2.35 5.71 12.47
N ILE A 170 -2.99 4.96 11.56
CA ILE A 170 -2.24 4.14 10.59
C ILE A 170 -1.63 5.00 9.49
N THR A 171 -2.32 6.06 9.04
CA THR A 171 -1.80 7.03 8.07
C THR A 171 -0.61 7.79 8.65
N ASP A 172 -0.72 8.30 9.88
CA ASP A 172 0.37 9.01 10.56
C ASP A 172 1.59 8.10 10.79
N ALA A 173 1.35 6.83 11.13
CA ALA A 173 2.42 5.85 11.27
C ALA A 173 3.12 5.54 9.93
N ALA A 174 2.38 5.50 8.83
CA ALA A 174 2.94 5.31 7.49
C ALA A 174 3.78 6.52 7.06
N LEU A 175 3.28 7.74 7.28
CA LEU A 175 4.03 8.99 7.03
C LEU A 175 5.34 9.00 7.81
N TRP A 176 5.29 8.69 9.11
CA TRP A 176 6.50 8.63 9.94
C TRP A 176 7.52 7.61 9.41
N LEU A 177 7.07 6.42 9.00
CA LEU A 177 7.95 5.38 8.45
C LEU A 177 8.52 5.75 7.08
N ALA A 178 7.75 6.43 6.24
CA ALA A 178 8.19 6.91 4.95
C ALA A 178 9.26 8.01 5.09
N GLU A 179 9.10 8.91 6.06
CA GLU A 179 10.09 9.94 6.38
C GLU A 179 11.44 9.32 6.80
N GLN A 180 11.41 8.21 7.57
CA GLN A 180 12.64 7.47 7.92
C GLN A 180 13.37 6.87 6.71
N LEU A 181 12.67 6.78 5.58
CA LEU A 181 13.15 6.23 4.31
C LEU A 181 13.21 7.32 3.22
N GLY A 182 13.25 8.59 3.62
CA GLY A 182 13.50 9.72 2.72
C GLY A 182 12.36 10.04 1.77
N MET A 183 11.12 9.68 2.10
CA MET A 183 9.94 9.99 1.30
C MET A 183 8.96 10.86 2.11
N ASP A 184 8.46 11.93 1.49
CA ASP A 184 7.57 12.89 2.15
C ASP A 184 6.08 12.60 1.91
N ALA A 185 5.22 13.45 2.48
CA ALA A 185 3.77 13.29 2.42
C ALA A 185 3.21 13.56 1.02
N ASP A 186 3.79 14.52 0.28
CA ASP A 186 3.31 14.92 -1.04
C ASP A 186 3.62 13.81 -2.06
N GLU A 187 4.80 13.20 -1.96
CA GLU A 187 5.18 12.04 -2.78
C GLU A 187 4.26 10.84 -2.53
N LEU A 188 3.84 10.62 -1.28
CA LEU A 188 2.92 9.53 -0.94
C LEU A 188 1.50 9.79 -1.43
N GLU A 189 1.04 11.04 -1.39
CA GLU A 189 -0.23 11.47 -1.97
C GLU A 189 -0.25 11.22 -3.48
N GLU A 190 0.80 11.66 -4.19
CA GLU A 190 0.94 11.44 -5.62
C GLU A 190 0.99 9.93 -5.97
N ALA A 191 1.69 9.14 -5.16
CA ALA A 191 1.76 7.68 -5.34
C ALA A 191 0.40 6.99 -5.17
N GLY A 192 -0.52 7.56 -4.40
CA GLY A 192 -1.89 7.08 -4.26
C GLY A 192 -1.98 5.63 -3.80
N LYS A 193 -1.39 5.32 -2.64
CA LYS A 193 -1.42 3.96 -2.05
C LYS A 193 -1.99 3.95 -0.65
N ASP A 194 -2.35 2.77 -0.17
CA ASP A 194 -2.79 2.55 1.20
C ASP A 194 -1.61 2.64 2.19
N ALA A 195 -1.84 3.26 3.35
CA ALA A 195 -0.87 3.35 4.45
C ALA A 195 -0.30 1.98 4.83
N GLU A 196 -1.12 0.92 4.81
CA GLU A 196 -0.68 -0.44 5.10
C GLU A 196 0.40 -0.93 4.11
N ALA A 197 0.28 -0.59 2.83
CA ALA A 197 1.25 -0.99 1.81
C ALA A 197 2.61 -0.30 2.03
N VAL A 198 2.57 0.97 2.42
CA VAL A 198 3.75 1.76 2.80
C VAL A 198 4.40 1.15 4.04
N ILE A 199 3.63 0.88 5.11
CA ILE A 199 4.15 0.28 6.35
C ILE A 199 4.80 -1.08 6.08
N ARG A 200 4.17 -1.98 5.31
CA ARG A 200 4.75 -3.30 5.01
C ARG A 200 6.09 -3.18 4.31
N THR A 201 6.17 -2.29 3.32
CA THR A 201 7.38 -2.07 2.52
C THR A 201 8.47 -1.43 3.37
N ALA A 202 8.13 -0.42 4.16
CA ALA A 202 9.06 0.25 5.05
C ALA A 202 9.66 -0.71 6.08
N LEU A 203 8.83 -1.57 6.69
CA LEU A 203 9.30 -2.60 7.62
C LEU A 203 10.29 -3.57 6.96
N LEU A 204 10.04 -3.98 5.71
CA LEU A 204 10.95 -4.84 4.96
C LEU A 204 12.26 -4.12 4.59
N ALA A 205 12.16 -2.87 4.12
CA ALA A 205 13.31 -2.05 3.77
C ALA A 205 14.22 -1.80 4.99
N LEU A 206 13.65 -1.43 6.13
CA LEU A 206 14.36 -1.22 7.39
C LEU A 206 14.97 -2.52 7.93
N ALA A 207 14.27 -3.66 7.84
CA ALA A 207 14.84 -4.95 8.21
C ALA A 207 16.04 -5.36 7.33
N ALA A 208 16.07 -4.89 6.09
CA ALA A 208 17.20 -5.00 5.18
C ALA A 208 18.23 -3.86 5.29
N LYS A 209 18.08 -2.97 6.29
CA LYS A 209 18.96 -1.83 6.56
C LYS A 209 19.06 -0.84 5.39
N ARG A 210 17.99 -0.68 4.62
CA ARG A 210 17.90 0.40 3.63
C ARG A 210 17.66 1.73 4.34
N THR A 211 18.08 2.80 3.67
CA THR A 211 17.88 4.20 4.09
C THR A 211 16.86 4.93 3.22
N GLU A 212 16.41 4.29 2.14
CA GLU A 212 15.51 4.86 1.14
C GLU A 212 14.37 3.88 0.85
N MET A 213 13.20 4.43 0.57
CA MET A 213 12.05 3.68 0.09
C MET A 213 12.41 3.04 -1.26
N PRO A 214 12.18 1.73 -1.44
CA PRO A 214 12.65 1.06 -2.64
C PRO A 214 11.83 1.46 -3.87
N ASP A 215 12.51 1.72 -4.98
CA ASP A 215 11.93 1.60 -6.32
C ASP A 215 11.62 0.13 -6.67
N TRP A 216 11.02 -0.13 -7.84
CA TRP A 216 10.72 -1.49 -8.27
C TRP A 216 11.95 -2.41 -8.28
N VAL A 217 13.08 -1.92 -8.79
CA VAL A 217 14.32 -2.70 -8.95
C VAL A 217 14.91 -3.09 -7.59
N ALA A 218 14.92 -2.16 -6.64
CA ALA A 218 15.33 -2.33 -5.27
C ALA A 218 14.41 -3.30 -4.52
N PHE A 219 13.10 -3.18 -4.73
CA PHE A 219 12.11 -4.06 -4.14
C PHE A 219 12.26 -5.50 -4.67
N GLU A 220 12.47 -5.68 -5.98
CA GLU A 220 12.71 -7.00 -6.57
C GLU A 220 13.99 -7.65 -6.00
N LYS A 221 15.09 -6.87 -5.89
CA LYS A 221 16.34 -7.35 -5.26
C LYS A 221 16.15 -7.72 -3.79
N LEU A 222 15.35 -6.95 -3.05
CA LEU A 222 14.99 -7.24 -1.67
C LEU A 222 14.25 -8.59 -1.57
N MET A 223 13.24 -8.81 -2.42
CA MET A 223 12.48 -10.06 -2.46
C MET A 223 13.35 -11.25 -2.85
N ALA A 224 14.23 -11.11 -3.84
CA ALA A 224 15.18 -12.15 -4.24
C ALA A 224 16.14 -12.52 -3.10
N THR A 225 16.63 -11.51 -2.36
CA THR A 225 17.52 -11.73 -1.21
C THR A 225 16.81 -12.46 -0.09
N LEU A 226 15.55 -12.08 0.22
CA LEU A 226 14.73 -12.76 1.23
C LEU A 226 14.45 -14.22 0.84
N ARG A 227 14.04 -14.47 -0.40
CA ARG A 227 13.83 -15.83 -0.94
C ARG A 227 15.07 -16.68 -0.77
N LYS A 228 16.24 -16.17 -1.18
CA LYS A 228 17.51 -16.90 -1.07
C LYS A 228 17.88 -17.18 0.40
N LYS A 229 17.74 -16.20 1.28
CA LYS A 229 18.14 -16.31 2.69
C LYS A 229 17.27 -17.28 3.48
N TYR A 230 15.97 -17.33 3.19
CA TYR A 230 14.98 -18.06 4.00
C TYR A 230 14.36 -19.25 3.26
N ALA A 231 14.88 -19.65 2.10
CA ALA A 231 14.39 -20.78 1.31
C ALA A 231 14.19 -22.07 2.13
N ALA A 232 15.10 -22.36 3.06
CA ALA A 232 15.06 -23.57 3.88
C ALA A 232 14.25 -23.43 5.18
N ALA A 233 13.93 -22.19 5.61
CA ALA A 233 13.23 -21.93 6.86
C ALA A 233 12.36 -20.66 6.77
N PRO A 234 11.27 -20.67 5.97
CA PRO A 234 10.41 -19.51 5.75
C PRO A 234 9.83 -18.90 7.04
N ASP A 235 9.53 -19.73 8.02
CA ASP A 235 8.87 -19.33 9.28
C ASP A 235 9.83 -18.65 10.29
N THR A 236 11.12 -18.57 9.96
CA THR A 236 12.13 -17.97 10.84
C THR A 236 12.35 -16.47 10.61
N ILE A 237 11.62 -15.87 9.66
CA ILE A 237 11.75 -14.43 9.45
C ILE A 237 11.19 -13.68 10.66
N ALA A 238 12.08 -12.96 11.33
CA ALA A 238 11.71 -11.95 12.32
C ALA A 238 11.86 -10.56 11.69
N ILE A 239 10.75 -9.82 11.62
CA ILE A 239 10.75 -8.39 11.35
C ILE A 239 10.51 -7.69 12.68
N ALA A 240 11.50 -6.93 13.17
CA ALA A 240 11.38 -6.18 14.42
C ALA A 240 10.67 -4.83 14.18
N LEU A 241 10.05 -4.28 15.22
CA LEU A 241 9.57 -2.90 15.16
C LEU A 241 10.78 -1.94 15.07
N PRO A 242 10.69 -0.87 14.26
CA PRO A 242 11.76 0.09 14.12
C PRO A 242 12.14 0.75 15.45
N LYS A 243 13.42 1.08 15.60
CA LYS A 243 13.89 1.88 16.74
C LYS A 243 13.32 3.29 16.64
N GLY A 244 12.94 3.87 17.77
CA GLY A 244 12.39 5.23 17.81
C GLY A 244 10.92 5.34 17.39
N LEU A 245 10.24 4.23 17.07
CA LEU A 245 8.82 4.24 16.75
C LEU A 245 8.01 4.86 17.91
N PRO A 246 7.26 5.97 17.67
CA PRO A 246 6.41 6.60 18.67
C PRO A 246 5.41 5.63 19.30
N ALA A 247 5.09 5.84 20.58
CA ALA A 247 4.31 4.88 21.36
C ALA A 247 2.88 4.69 20.82
N GLU A 248 2.30 5.79 20.35
CA GLU A 248 0.99 5.89 19.72
C GLU A 248 0.89 5.04 18.43
N PHE A 249 1.98 4.86 17.69
CA PHE A 249 1.99 4.10 16.43
C PHE A 249 2.29 2.61 16.62
N LYS A 250 2.80 2.20 17.78
CA LYS A 250 3.24 0.81 18.01
C LYS A 250 2.15 -0.21 17.75
N ALA A 251 0.92 0.04 18.21
CA ALA A 251 -0.18 -0.91 18.04
C ALA A 251 -0.59 -1.03 16.56
N ALA A 252 -0.72 0.09 15.85
CA ALA A 252 -1.09 0.11 14.43
C ALA A 252 -0.01 -0.56 13.56
N VAL A 253 1.26 -0.21 13.76
CA VAL A 253 2.38 -0.80 13.02
C VAL A 253 2.54 -2.29 13.34
N ASP A 254 2.35 -2.70 14.60
CA ASP A 254 2.42 -4.12 14.96
C ASP A 254 1.31 -4.94 14.30
N ALA A 255 0.08 -4.41 14.23
CA ALA A 255 -1.01 -5.07 13.53
C ALA A 255 -0.67 -5.31 12.05
N VAL A 256 -0.15 -4.30 11.35
CA VAL A 256 0.32 -4.46 9.95
C VAL A 256 1.48 -5.44 9.87
N ARG A 257 2.44 -5.38 10.80
CA ARG A 257 3.58 -6.30 10.89
C ARG A 257 3.13 -7.75 10.99
N GLN A 258 2.10 -8.07 11.78
CA GLN A 258 1.57 -9.44 11.85
C GLN A 258 1.02 -9.91 10.50
N THR A 259 0.34 -9.05 9.76
CA THR A 259 -0.13 -9.41 8.41
C THR A 259 1.02 -9.63 7.43
N LEU A 260 2.08 -8.82 7.53
CA LEU A 260 3.32 -9.01 6.75
C LEU A 260 3.96 -10.36 7.07
N LEU A 261 4.11 -10.70 8.35
CA LEU A 261 4.67 -11.98 8.78
C LEU A 261 3.84 -13.17 8.27
N SER A 262 2.52 -13.02 8.17
CA SER A 262 1.64 -14.05 7.59
C SER A 262 1.78 -14.22 6.07
N ASP A 263 2.18 -13.15 5.36
CA ASP A 263 2.36 -13.15 3.90
C ASP A 263 3.73 -13.72 3.49
N LEU A 264 4.76 -13.50 4.32
CA LEU A 264 6.15 -13.83 4.00
C LEU A 264 6.42 -15.29 3.61
N PRO A 265 5.88 -16.32 4.30
CA PRO A 265 6.08 -17.70 3.89
C PRO A 265 5.61 -17.98 2.46
N LYS A 266 4.48 -17.39 2.05
CA LYS A 266 3.92 -17.52 0.69
C LYS A 266 4.78 -16.80 -0.34
N ILE A 267 5.34 -15.64 0.01
CA ILE A 267 6.23 -14.87 -0.87
C ILE A 267 7.54 -15.63 -1.11
N ILE A 268 8.10 -16.28 -0.07
CA ILE A 268 9.33 -17.06 -0.14
C ILE A 268 9.15 -18.34 -0.95
N ALA A 269 8.06 -19.06 -0.71
CA ALA A 269 7.77 -20.33 -1.37
C ALA A 269 7.37 -20.16 -2.85
N SER A 270 7.01 -18.95 -3.27
CA SER A 270 6.58 -18.69 -4.64
C SER A 270 7.72 -18.77 -5.64
N ALA A 271 7.54 -19.62 -6.66
CA ALA A 271 8.41 -19.69 -7.84
C ALA A 271 8.11 -18.59 -8.88
N LEU A 272 7.09 -17.76 -8.67
CA LEU A 272 6.74 -16.70 -9.60
C LEU A 272 7.80 -15.58 -9.58
N PRO A 273 8.12 -15.01 -10.76
CA PRO A 273 8.86 -13.75 -10.84
C PRO A 273 8.20 -12.67 -9.99
N ALA A 274 8.99 -11.77 -9.39
CA ALA A 274 8.47 -10.77 -8.45
C ALA A 274 7.35 -9.94 -9.07
N ARG A 275 7.52 -9.42 -10.30
CA ARG A 275 6.48 -8.61 -10.97
C ARG A 275 5.16 -9.36 -11.10
N LYS A 276 5.19 -10.63 -11.50
CA LYS A 276 3.97 -11.46 -11.57
C LYS A 276 3.34 -11.73 -10.20
N LEU A 277 4.16 -11.90 -9.17
CA LEU A 277 3.66 -12.14 -7.83
C LEU A 277 2.94 -10.90 -7.27
N PHE A 278 3.54 -9.73 -7.39
CA PHE A 278 3.02 -8.52 -6.75
C PHE A 278 2.01 -7.76 -7.61
N ASP A 279 2.09 -7.80 -8.95
CA ASP A 279 1.15 -7.08 -9.82
C ASP A 279 0.04 -7.94 -10.40
N GLN A 280 0.20 -9.26 -10.44
CA GLN A 280 -0.73 -10.15 -11.17
C GLN A 280 -1.34 -11.24 -10.29
N THR A 281 -1.09 -11.21 -8.98
CA THR A 281 -1.69 -12.14 -8.03
C THR A 281 -2.59 -11.39 -7.06
N ALA A 282 -3.89 -11.71 -7.07
CA ALA A 282 -4.90 -11.03 -6.24
C ALA A 282 -4.57 -11.03 -4.74
N ALA A 283 -3.80 -12.02 -4.26
CA ALA A 283 -3.39 -12.10 -2.86
C ALA A 283 -2.35 -11.03 -2.45
N PHE A 284 -1.61 -10.43 -3.40
CA PHE A 284 -0.51 -9.48 -3.12
C PHE A 284 -0.65 -8.13 -3.84
N MET A 285 -1.48 -8.06 -4.88
CA MET A 285 -1.79 -6.83 -5.60
C MET A 285 -2.22 -5.72 -4.63
N GLY A 286 -1.53 -4.59 -4.67
CA GLY A 286 -1.78 -3.42 -3.82
C GLY A 286 -1.36 -3.55 -2.36
N ARG A 287 -0.86 -4.71 -1.90
CA ARG A 287 -0.47 -4.91 -0.48
C ARG A 287 0.90 -4.36 -0.13
N TYR A 288 1.74 -4.12 -1.13
CA TYR A 288 3.10 -3.62 -1.02
C TYR A 288 3.25 -2.38 -1.90
N PHE A 289 4.28 -1.60 -1.60
CA PHE A 289 4.56 -0.31 -2.20
C PHE A 289 5.99 -0.33 -2.77
N TRP A 290 6.21 0.47 -3.79
CA TRP A 290 7.51 0.83 -4.32
C TRP A 290 7.36 2.17 -5.05
N VAL A 291 8.45 2.92 -5.14
CA VAL A 291 8.50 4.15 -5.94
C VAL A 291 8.53 3.76 -7.42
N GLU A 292 7.67 4.39 -8.22
CA GLU A 292 7.66 4.22 -9.68
C GLU A 292 8.74 5.14 -10.28
N ASP A 293 9.91 4.58 -10.59
CA ASP A 293 11.00 5.27 -11.27
C ASP A 293 11.26 4.59 -12.63
N ALA A 294 10.63 5.13 -13.66
CA ALA A 294 10.76 4.61 -15.02
C ALA A 294 12.20 4.67 -15.55
N LEU A 295 13.00 5.65 -15.13
CA LEU A 295 14.39 5.78 -15.56
C LEU A 295 15.26 4.71 -14.89
N ALA A 296 15.06 4.44 -13.61
CA ALA A 296 15.75 3.37 -12.91
C ALA A 296 15.41 1.98 -13.50
N GLU A 297 14.16 1.76 -13.89
CA GLU A 297 13.76 0.53 -14.58
C GLU A 297 14.46 0.37 -15.94
N VAL A 298 14.52 1.44 -16.75
CA VAL A 298 15.19 1.44 -18.06
C VAL A 298 16.70 1.23 -17.89
N ASP A 299 17.38 1.99 -17.02
CA ASP A 299 18.82 1.81 -16.76
C ASP A 299 19.12 0.39 -16.24
N HIS A 300 18.25 -0.17 -15.38
CA HIS A 300 18.41 -1.54 -14.93
C HIS A 300 18.27 -2.56 -16.06
N PHE A 301 17.30 -2.35 -16.95
CA PHE A 301 17.09 -3.18 -18.12
C PHE A 301 18.29 -3.12 -19.07
N GLU A 302 18.76 -1.93 -19.43
CA GLU A 302 19.93 -1.71 -20.28
C GLU A 302 21.19 -2.36 -19.70
N ARG A 303 21.47 -2.17 -18.41
CA ARG A 303 22.59 -2.83 -17.73
C ARG A 303 22.47 -4.35 -17.75
N THR A 304 21.26 -4.88 -17.70
CA THR A 304 21.02 -6.33 -17.75
C THR A 304 21.27 -6.86 -19.16
N LEU A 305 20.83 -6.15 -20.20
CA LEU A 305 21.14 -6.47 -21.59
C LEU A 305 22.64 -6.41 -21.85
N SER A 306 23.30 -5.33 -21.43
CA SER A 306 24.75 -5.16 -21.53
C SER A 306 25.51 -6.30 -20.86
N LYS A 307 25.09 -6.76 -19.67
CA LYS A 307 25.72 -7.93 -19.03
C LYS A 307 25.57 -9.23 -19.82
N ILE A 308 24.42 -9.44 -20.49
CA ILE A 308 24.22 -10.62 -21.34
C ILE A 308 25.13 -10.54 -22.56
N TRP A 309 25.20 -9.37 -23.19
CA TRP A 309 26.10 -9.10 -24.31
C TRP A 309 27.55 -9.29 -23.91
N ASP A 310 28.04 -8.59 -22.89
CA ASP A 310 29.42 -8.65 -22.39
C ASP A 310 29.83 -10.07 -22.01
N LYS A 311 28.90 -10.85 -21.45
CA LYS A 311 29.17 -12.26 -21.12
C LYS A 311 29.29 -13.13 -22.38
N ALA A 312 28.47 -12.87 -23.39
CA ALA A 312 28.50 -13.63 -24.64
C ALA A 312 29.71 -13.26 -25.50
N THR A 313 30.09 -11.98 -25.52
CA THR A 313 31.23 -11.45 -26.26
C THR A 313 32.54 -11.59 -25.50
N GLY A 314 32.51 -11.74 -24.17
CA GLY A 314 33.72 -11.71 -23.34
C GLY A 314 34.45 -10.36 -23.40
N GLY A 315 33.75 -9.28 -23.74
CA GLY A 315 34.32 -7.95 -23.96
C GLY A 315 34.95 -7.75 -25.36
N HIS A 316 34.85 -8.73 -26.25
CA HIS A 316 35.29 -8.57 -27.64
C HIS A 316 34.32 -7.68 -28.43
N SER A 317 34.88 -6.78 -29.23
CA SER A 317 34.15 -5.90 -30.14
C SER A 317 34.67 -5.95 -31.57
N ASP A 318 35.65 -6.83 -31.85
CA ASP A 318 36.20 -7.05 -33.19
C ASP A 318 35.30 -7.98 -34.03
N ASP A 319 35.18 -7.67 -35.32
CA ASP A 319 34.29 -8.35 -36.26
C ASP A 319 34.52 -9.86 -36.26
N SER A 320 35.76 -10.33 -36.27
CA SER A 320 36.06 -11.77 -36.32
C SER A 320 35.56 -12.52 -35.08
N SER A 321 35.69 -11.94 -33.88
CA SER A 321 35.17 -12.55 -32.66
C SER A 321 33.64 -12.52 -32.58
N LEU A 322 33.02 -11.43 -33.05
CA LEU A 322 31.56 -11.31 -33.11
C LEU A 322 30.94 -12.23 -34.17
N LEU A 323 31.54 -12.35 -35.36
CA LEU A 323 31.12 -13.30 -36.39
C LEU A 323 31.26 -14.75 -35.89
N THR A 324 32.32 -15.06 -35.14
CA THR A 324 32.46 -16.39 -34.50
C THR A 324 31.29 -16.70 -33.56
N LEU A 325 30.89 -15.71 -32.78
CA LEU A 325 29.75 -15.78 -31.87
C LEU A 325 28.43 -15.98 -32.66
N PHE A 326 28.20 -15.16 -33.68
CA PHE A 326 26.97 -15.20 -34.48
C PHE A 326 26.83 -16.48 -35.28
N VAL A 327 27.90 -16.98 -35.92
CA VAL A 327 27.89 -18.28 -36.61
C VAL A 327 27.65 -19.42 -35.63
N SER A 328 28.21 -19.34 -34.40
CA SER A 328 27.95 -20.33 -33.36
C SER A 328 26.47 -20.36 -32.94
N LEU A 329 25.85 -19.18 -32.77
CA LEU A 329 24.42 -19.01 -32.47
C LEU A 329 23.54 -19.51 -33.62
N ALA A 330 23.85 -19.12 -34.86
CA ALA A 330 23.11 -19.51 -36.06
C ALA A 330 23.21 -21.02 -36.36
N ALA A 331 24.27 -21.68 -35.89
CA ALA A 331 24.39 -23.14 -35.91
C ALA A 331 23.69 -23.83 -34.73
N GLY A 332 23.01 -23.08 -33.85
CA GLY A 332 22.38 -23.59 -32.62
C GLY A 332 23.39 -24.21 -31.64
N SER A 333 24.64 -23.75 -31.66
CA SER A 333 25.72 -24.22 -30.78
C SER A 333 25.92 -23.27 -29.60
N THR A 334 26.70 -23.67 -28.61
CA THR A 334 27.06 -22.77 -27.51
C THR A 334 27.80 -21.55 -28.08
N PRO A 335 27.32 -20.32 -27.81
CA PRO A 335 27.97 -19.09 -28.26
C PRO A 335 29.42 -19.01 -27.77
N LYS A 336 30.35 -18.68 -28.68
CA LYS A 336 31.78 -18.53 -28.41
C LYS A 336 32.37 -17.45 -29.31
N THR A 337 33.29 -16.66 -28.76
CA THR A 337 34.08 -15.68 -29.52
C THR A 337 35.40 -16.23 -30.05
N LEU A 338 35.76 -17.45 -29.66
CA LEU A 338 36.96 -18.16 -30.13
C LEU A 338 36.64 -19.64 -30.33
N LEU A 339 37.02 -20.18 -31.48
CA LEU A 339 36.90 -21.61 -31.78
C LEU A 339 38.28 -22.22 -32.00
N THR A 340 38.50 -23.43 -31.49
CA THR A 340 39.65 -24.23 -31.94
C THR A 340 39.39 -24.79 -33.33
N GLU A 341 40.44 -25.17 -34.05
CA GLU A 341 40.29 -25.77 -35.39
C GLU A 341 39.36 -27.01 -35.39
N LYS A 342 39.45 -27.84 -34.34
CA LYS A 342 38.53 -28.98 -34.14
C LYS A 342 37.08 -28.53 -33.93
N ALA A 343 36.86 -27.44 -33.20
CA ALA A 343 35.52 -26.89 -32.97
C ALA A 343 34.94 -26.28 -34.25
N ALA A 344 35.75 -25.62 -35.08
CA ALA A 344 35.36 -25.11 -36.39
C ALA A 344 34.92 -26.25 -37.33
N ILE A 345 35.67 -27.36 -37.38
CA ILE A 345 35.29 -28.56 -38.14
C ILE A 345 33.92 -29.08 -37.69
N THR A 346 33.71 -29.21 -36.38
CA THR A 346 32.42 -29.65 -35.82
C THR A 346 31.29 -28.68 -36.16
N LEU A 347 31.57 -27.38 -36.13
CA LEU A 347 30.59 -26.34 -36.45
C LEU A 347 30.15 -26.42 -37.90
N VAL A 348 31.09 -26.50 -38.86
CA VAL A 348 30.78 -26.65 -40.30
C VAL A 348 29.96 -27.91 -40.56
N ARG A 349 30.34 -29.04 -39.95
CA ARG A 349 29.56 -30.29 -40.07
C ARG A 349 28.14 -30.13 -39.56
N LYS A 350 27.96 -29.39 -38.45
CA LYS A 350 26.64 -29.12 -37.89
C LYS A 350 25.82 -28.20 -38.80
N LEU A 351 26.43 -27.13 -39.34
CA LEU A 351 25.78 -26.24 -40.31
C LEU A 351 25.28 -27.02 -41.54
N ARG A 352 26.09 -27.91 -42.10
CA ARG A 352 25.69 -28.73 -43.25
C ARG A 352 24.64 -29.78 -42.92
N LYS A 353 24.61 -30.28 -41.67
CA LYS A 353 23.64 -31.28 -41.22
C LYS A 353 22.29 -30.68 -40.84
N SER A 354 22.30 -29.54 -40.17
CA SER A 354 21.11 -28.95 -39.52
C SER A 354 20.64 -27.65 -40.18
N GLY A 355 21.43 -27.09 -41.09
CA GLY A 355 21.18 -25.77 -41.69
C GLY A 355 21.86 -24.64 -40.92
N LEU A 356 21.97 -23.50 -41.59
CA LEU A 356 22.30 -22.20 -40.99
C LEU A 356 20.98 -21.50 -40.65
N HIS A 357 20.84 -20.99 -39.42
CA HIS A 357 19.66 -20.24 -38.98
C HIS A 357 20.01 -18.79 -38.64
N PRO A 358 20.12 -17.89 -39.64
CA PRO A 358 20.53 -16.50 -39.41
C PRO A 358 19.67 -15.74 -38.41
N ALA A 359 18.38 -16.06 -38.35
CA ALA A 359 17.41 -15.46 -37.44
C ALA A 359 17.77 -15.63 -35.95
N LEU A 360 18.50 -16.68 -35.57
CA LEU A 360 18.92 -16.89 -34.18
C LEU A 360 19.96 -15.86 -33.73
N ALA A 361 20.91 -15.53 -34.61
CA ALA A 361 21.90 -14.49 -34.34
C ALA A 361 21.26 -13.10 -34.44
N GLN A 362 20.40 -12.85 -35.43
CA GLN A 362 19.63 -11.59 -35.53
C GLN A 362 18.81 -11.34 -34.25
N ALA A 363 18.05 -12.33 -33.79
CA ALA A 363 17.27 -12.20 -32.56
C ALA A 363 18.15 -11.91 -31.34
N PHE A 364 19.33 -12.52 -31.24
CA PHE A 364 20.29 -12.24 -30.16
C PHE A 364 20.83 -10.80 -30.23
N ILE A 365 21.22 -10.33 -31.42
CA ILE A 365 21.72 -8.96 -31.64
C ILE A 365 20.62 -7.95 -31.30
N THR A 366 19.41 -8.13 -31.83
CA THR A 366 18.27 -7.23 -31.54
C THR A 366 17.94 -7.20 -30.04
N ALA A 367 18.02 -8.34 -29.36
CA ALA A 367 17.64 -8.43 -27.95
C ALA A 367 18.70 -7.92 -26.98
N HIS A 368 20.00 -7.99 -27.33
CA HIS A 368 21.08 -7.82 -26.35
C HIS A 368 22.19 -6.85 -26.76
N ALA A 369 22.36 -6.55 -28.05
CA ALA A 369 23.41 -5.63 -28.46
C ALA A 369 23.16 -4.20 -27.93
N PRO A 370 24.22 -3.46 -27.57
CA PRO A 370 24.11 -2.03 -27.26
C PRO A 370 23.44 -1.27 -28.41
N ASP A 371 22.48 -0.40 -28.08
CA ASP A 371 21.67 0.32 -29.09
C ASP A 371 22.54 1.07 -30.11
N ALA A 372 23.64 1.68 -29.65
CA ALA A 372 24.54 2.46 -30.50
C ALA A 372 25.22 1.68 -31.64
N TYR A 373 25.33 0.35 -31.51
CA TYR A 373 26.01 -0.52 -32.49
C TYR A 373 25.11 -1.62 -33.06
N ARG A 374 23.84 -1.65 -32.66
CA ARG A 374 22.92 -2.74 -33.03
C ARG A 374 22.78 -2.87 -34.54
N ASP A 375 22.54 -1.76 -35.22
CA ASP A 375 22.31 -1.75 -36.67
C ASP A 375 23.58 -2.15 -37.44
N ASP A 376 24.75 -1.70 -36.98
CA ASP A 376 26.04 -2.08 -37.56
C ASP A 376 26.29 -3.60 -37.42
N TYR A 377 25.99 -4.18 -36.25
CA TYR A 377 26.13 -5.62 -36.05
C TYR A 377 25.12 -6.45 -36.84
N LEU A 378 23.90 -5.94 -37.03
CA LEU A 378 22.90 -6.58 -37.89
C LEU A 378 23.36 -6.57 -39.34
N LEU A 379 23.82 -5.42 -39.84
CA LEU A 379 24.33 -5.28 -41.20
C LEU A 379 25.54 -6.19 -41.44
N MET A 380 26.53 -6.16 -40.54
CA MET A 380 27.71 -7.04 -40.60
C MET A 380 27.31 -8.52 -40.65
N TRP A 381 26.31 -8.92 -39.87
CA TRP A 381 25.82 -10.30 -39.88
C TRP A 381 25.09 -10.66 -41.17
N GLU A 382 24.27 -9.74 -41.70
CA GLU A 382 23.54 -9.93 -42.96
C GLU A 382 24.50 -10.05 -44.15
N GLU A 383 25.47 -9.16 -44.27
CA GLU A 383 26.51 -9.20 -45.30
C GLU A 383 27.34 -10.50 -45.22
N PHE A 384 27.75 -10.90 -44.02
CA PHE A 384 28.45 -12.16 -43.82
C PHE A 384 27.63 -13.36 -44.31
N VAL A 385 26.34 -13.41 -43.99
CA VAL A 385 25.47 -14.52 -44.41
C VAL A 385 25.26 -14.52 -45.92
N GLU A 386 24.98 -13.36 -46.52
CA GLU A 386 24.75 -13.22 -47.96
C GLU A 386 25.95 -13.73 -48.77
N ASP A 387 27.15 -13.29 -48.40
CA ASP A 387 28.38 -13.61 -49.13
C ASP A 387 28.86 -15.05 -48.92
N ASN A 388 28.59 -15.63 -47.73
CA ASN A 388 29.33 -16.81 -47.28
C ASN A 388 28.46 -18.06 -47.03
N GLN A 389 27.13 -17.94 -47.02
CA GLN A 389 26.23 -19.07 -46.75
C GLN A 389 26.42 -20.23 -47.74
N ALA A 390 26.59 -19.95 -49.03
CA ALA A 390 26.77 -20.97 -50.06
C ALA A 390 28.03 -21.81 -49.80
N THR A 391 29.14 -21.17 -49.43
CA THR A 391 30.41 -21.83 -49.13
C THR A 391 30.34 -22.66 -47.84
N LEU A 392 29.69 -22.13 -46.79
CA LEU A 392 29.51 -22.85 -45.52
C LEU A 392 28.64 -24.12 -45.69
N LEU A 393 27.60 -24.04 -46.51
CA LEU A 393 26.62 -25.11 -46.71
C LEU A 393 26.94 -26.06 -47.89
N SER A 394 27.96 -25.78 -48.69
CA SER A 394 28.32 -26.57 -49.87
C SER A 394 28.54 -28.05 -49.56
N ASP A 395 27.84 -28.94 -50.26
CA ASP A 395 28.01 -30.40 -50.17
C ASP A 395 29.14 -30.93 -51.08
N MET A 396 29.65 -30.09 -51.98
CA MET A 396 30.69 -30.43 -52.95
C MET A 396 32.11 -30.43 -52.34
N ASP A 397 32.30 -29.79 -51.18
CA ASP A 397 33.58 -29.74 -50.45
C ASP A 397 33.61 -30.81 -49.34
N TYR A 398 33.86 -32.06 -49.73
CA TYR A 398 33.90 -33.20 -48.81
C TYR A 398 35.00 -33.12 -47.74
N GLN A 399 36.06 -32.34 -47.99
CA GLN A 399 37.17 -32.15 -47.05
C GLN A 399 36.98 -30.92 -46.14
N LEU A 400 35.89 -30.18 -46.30
CA LEU A 400 35.57 -28.94 -45.57
C LEU A 400 36.61 -27.83 -45.77
N LYS A 401 37.47 -27.93 -46.80
CA LYS A 401 38.63 -27.04 -46.99
C LYS A 401 38.21 -25.60 -47.21
N ASP A 402 37.19 -25.38 -48.03
CA ASP A 402 36.78 -24.05 -48.44
C ASP A 402 36.01 -23.37 -47.30
N ALA A 403 35.13 -24.12 -46.63
CA ALA A 403 34.42 -23.63 -45.45
C ALA A 403 35.38 -23.32 -44.27
N LEU A 404 36.42 -24.14 -44.06
CA LEU A 404 37.42 -23.87 -43.02
C LEU A 404 38.36 -22.73 -43.39
N ALA A 405 38.76 -22.59 -44.66
CA ALA A 405 39.54 -21.45 -45.12
C ALA A 405 38.77 -20.14 -44.93
N LEU A 406 37.48 -20.14 -45.26
CA LEU A 406 36.56 -19.04 -45.00
C LEU A 406 36.48 -18.70 -43.50
N LEU A 407 36.22 -19.69 -42.63
CA LEU A 407 36.15 -19.44 -41.19
C LEU A 407 37.47 -18.93 -40.63
N ARG A 408 38.63 -19.36 -41.13
CA ARG A 408 39.93 -18.79 -40.71
C ARG A 408 40.16 -17.36 -41.20
N ARG A 409 39.51 -16.95 -42.29
CA ARG A 409 39.59 -15.60 -42.85
C ARG A 409 38.70 -14.62 -42.09
N GLU A 410 37.45 -15.02 -41.84
CA GLU A 410 36.41 -14.14 -41.32
C GLU A 410 36.15 -14.29 -39.81
N CYS A 411 36.46 -15.45 -39.23
CA CYS A 411 36.18 -15.76 -37.82
C CYS A 411 37.49 -15.91 -37.01
N ASN A 412 37.35 -15.81 -35.69
CA ASN A 412 38.43 -15.99 -34.73
C ASN A 412 38.65 -17.48 -34.43
N ILE A 413 39.58 -18.07 -35.18
CA ILE A 413 39.99 -19.47 -35.03
C ILE A 413 41.35 -19.54 -34.35
N GLY A 414 41.38 -20.12 -33.15
CA GLY A 414 42.61 -20.39 -32.41
C GLY A 414 43.42 -21.48 -33.09
N ALA A 415 44.73 -21.21 -33.21
CA ALA A 415 45.74 -22.11 -33.78
C ALA A 415 45.78 -23.49 -33.13
#